data_AF-A0A7V5CYD4-F1
#
_entry.id   AF-A0A7V5CYD4-F1
#
_cell.length_a   1.000
_cell.length_b   1.000
_cell.length_c   1.000
_cell.angle_alpha   90.00
_cell.angle_beta   90.00
_cell.angle_gamma   90.00
#
_symmetry.space_group_name_H-M   'P 1'
#
loop_
_entity.id
_entity.type
_entity.pdbx_description
1 polymer ?
#
loop_
_entity_poly.entity_id
_entity_poly.type
_entity_poly.pdbx_seq_one_letter_code
_entity_poly.pdbx_strand_id
1 'polypeptide(L)' 'PSSLIVTASAAEVKEYCRKLIENCGKGGGYILAAGCVAENPKLENLRAMIAAAKEYGVYWK' A
#
# COMPACT_ATOMS: atom_id res chain seq x y z
N PRO A 1 4.47 -2.26 -5.34
CA PRO A 1 5.81 -2.30 -5.96
C PRO A 1 6.80 -1.46 -5.16
N SER A 2 8.02 -1.95 -4.96
CA SER A 2 9.09 -1.22 -4.28
C SER A 2 9.49 0.07 -5.00
N SER A 3 9.51 0.06 -6.34
CA SER A 3 9.79 1.24 -7.16
C SER A 3 8.87 2.41 -6.85
N LEU A 4 7.57 2.16 -6.65
CA LEU A 4 6.59 3.19 -6.32
C LEU A 4 6.86 3.84 -4.96
N ILE A 5 7.36 3.08 -3.99
CA ILE A 5 7.71 3.58 -2.66
C ILE A 5 8.91 4.55 -2.74
N VAL A 6 9.76 4.42 -3.75
CA VAL A 6 10.93 5.30 -3.95
C VAL A 6 10.57 6.52 -4.79
N THR A 7 9.88 6.33 -5.92
CA THR A 7 9.77 7.37 -6.95
C THR A 7 8.53 8.23 -6.83
N ALA A 8 7.40 7.69 -6.34
CA ALA A 8 6.12 8.39 -6.35
C ALA A 8 5.96 9.36 -5.17
N SER A 9 4.84 10.09 -5.18
CA SER A 9 4.33 10.87 -4.05
C SER A 9 3.54 10.02 -3.04
N ALA A 10 3.41 10.50 -1.81
CA ALA A 10 2.63 9.82 -0.78
C ALA A 10 1.16 9.59 -1.19
N ALA A 11 0.56 10.54 -1.93
CA ALA A 11 -0.81 10.45 -2.41
C ALA A 11 -0.97 9.32 -3.45
N GLU A 12 -0.05 9.22 -4.41
CA GLU A 12 -0.04 8.15 -5.41
C GLU A 12 0.17 6.77 -4.77
N VAL A 13 1.06 6.67 -3.79
CA VAL A 13 1.27 5.42 -3.04
C VAL A 13 0.00 4.99 -2.31
N LYS A 14 -0.67 5.92 -1.62
CA LYS A 14 -1.92 5.63 -0.90
C LYS A 14 -3.01 5.15 -1.86
N GLU A 15 -3.20 5.86 -2.96
CA GLU A 15 -4.21 5.54 -3.98
C GLU A 15 -3.94 4.19 -4.66
N TYR A 16 -2.68 3.90 -4.95
CA TYR A 16 -2.30 2.61 -5.53
C TYR A 16 -2.56 1.45 -4.55
N CYS A 17 -2.21 1.63 -3.27
CA CYS A 17 -2.48 0.63 -2.23
C CYS A 17 -3.99 0.41 -2.04
N ARG A 18 -4.80 1.49 -2.06
CA ARG A 18 -6.27 1.41 -2.00
C ARG A 18 -6.83 0.55 -3.14
N LYS A 19 -6.39 0.79 -4.39
CA LYS A 19 -6.83 -0.01 -5.56
C LYS A 19 -6.50 -1.48 -5.42
N LEU A 20 -5.31 -1.82 -4.91
CA LEU A 20 -4.92 -3.22 -4.67
C LEU A 20 -5.81 -3.89 -3.63
N ILE A 21 -6.04 -3.20 -2.50
CA ILE A 21 -6.93 -3.64 -1.44
C ILE A 21 -8.35 -3.90 -1.99
N GLU A 22 -8.94 -2.94 -2.71
CA GLU A 22 -10.30 -3.06 -3.24
C GLU A 22 -10.45 -4.18 -4.29
N ASN A 23 -9.43 -4.39 -5.12
CA ASN A 23 -9.49 -5.36 -6.20
C ASN A 23 -9.10 -6.77 -5.74
N CYS A 24 -8.07 -6.90 -4.91
CA CYS A 24 -7.49 -8.19 -4.51
C CYS A 24 -7.96 -8.65 -3.12
N GLY A 25 -8.42 -7.75 -2.25
CA GLY A 25 -8.82 -8.06 -0.88
C GLY A 25 -10.22 -8.66 -0.71
N LYS A 26 -11.00 -8.74 -1.80
CA LYS A 26 -12.35 -9.33 -1.77
C LYS A 26 -12.26 -10.80 -1.34
N GLY A 27 -13.02 -11.16 -0.31
CA GLY A 27 -13.02 -12.52 0.24
C GLY A 27 -11.87 -12.82 1.22
N GLY A 28 -11.03 -11.82 1.55
CA GLY A 28 -9.91 -11.98 2.46
C GLY A 28 -8.69 -12.68 1.83
N GLY A 29 -7.71 -13.05 2.64
CA GLY A 29 -6.50 -13.76 2.21
C GLY A 29 -5.46 -12.91 1.47
N TYR A 30 -5.70 -11.61 1.29
CA TYR A 30 -4.76 -10.68 0.67
C TYR A 30 -3.86 -10.00 1.71
N ILE A 31 -2.54 -10.04 1.48
CA ILE A 31 -1.53 -9.35 2.29
C ILE A 31 -0.88 -8.26 1.45
N LEU A 32 -1.04 -7.00 1.86
CA LEU A 32 -0.38 -5.87 1.22
C LEU A 32 1.12 -5.85 1.59
N ALA A 33 1.99 -5.92 0.58
CA ALA A 33 3.44 -5.82 0.75
C ALA A 33 4.11 -5.10 -0.43
N ALA A 34 5.34 -4.61 -0.23
CA ALA A 34 6.10 -3.92 -1.27
C ALA A 34 6.61 -4.87 -2.39
N GLY A 35 6.55 -6.19 -2.19
CA GLY A 35 7.02 -7.22 -3.12
C GLY A 35 8.53 -7.49 -3.07
N CYS A 36 9.32 -6.50 -2.68
CA CYS A 36 10.71 -6.64 -2.27
C CYS A 36 11.11 -5.49 -1.33
N VAL A 37 12.32 -5.56 -0.78
CA VAL A 37 12.89 -4.46 0.00
C VAL A 37 13.20 -3.29 -0.94
N ALA A 38 12.64 -2.12 -0.66
CA ALA A 38 12.96 -0.90 -1.40
C ALA A 38 14.30 -0.34 -0.91
N GLU A 39 15.18 0.02 -1.84
CA GLU A 39 16.40 0.78 -1.55
C GLU A 39 16.06 2.27 -1.45
N ASN A 40 16.42 2.91 -0.32
CA ASN A 40 16.15 4.31 -0.03
C ASN A 40 14.65 4.74 -0.18
N PRO A 41 13.72 4.07 0.50
CA PRO A 41 12.31 4.45 0.46
C PRO A 41 12.09 5.82 1.11
N LYS A 42 11.20 6.64 0.54
CA LYS A 42 10.76 7.87 1.20
C LYS A 42 9.89 7.51 2.42
N LEU A 43 10.17 8.13 3.57
CA LEU A 43 9.43 7.86 4.81
C LEU A 43 7.92 8.17 4.66
N GLU A 44 7.57 9.25 3.96
CA GLU A 44 6.18 9.63 3.69
C GLU A 44 5.43 8.54 2.90
N ASN A 45 6.10 7.87 1.97
CA ASN A 45 5.52 6.81 1.14
C ASN A 45 5.27 5.55 1.96
N LEU A 46 6.20 5.20 2.85
CA LEU A 46 6.01 4.10 3.81
C LEU A 46 4.82 4.38 4.74
N ARG A 47 4.73 5.61 5.26
CA ARG A 47 3.59 6.04 6.09
C ARG A 47 2.27 5.99 5.31
N ALA A 48 2.27 6.40 4.04
CA ALA A 48 1.10 6.34 3.17
C ALA A 48 0.63 4.90 2.92
N MET A 49 1.56 3.96 2.69
CA MET A 49 1.25 2.53 2.54
C MET A 49 0.61 1.97 3.82
N ILE A 50 1.17 2.28 5.00
CA ILE A 50 0.60 1.85 6.29
C ILE A 50 -0.78 2.47 6.53
N ALA A 51 -0.96 3.75 6.21
CA ALA A 51 -2.25 4.41 6.31
C ALA A 51 -3.30 3.74 5.42
N ALA A 52 -2.98 3.45 4.16
CA ALA A 52 -3.86 2.73 3.25
C ALA A 52 -4.26 1.35 3.80
N ALA A 53 -3.30 0.58 4.34
CA ALA A 53 -3.57 -0.71 4.95
C ALA A 53 -4.53 -0.61 6.15
N LYS A 54 -4.37 0.41 7.00
CA LYS A 54 -5.23 0.63 8.19
C LYS A 54 -6.61 1.17 7.84
N GLU A 55 -6.71 2.04 6.83
CA GLU A 55 -7.96 2.69 6.44
C GLU A 55 -8.83 1.77 5.59
N TYR A 56 -8.24 1.06 4.63
CA TYR A 56 -8.99 0.28 3.64
C TYR A 56 -8.85 -1.23 3.82
N GLY A 57 -7.85 -1.71 4.57
CA GLY A 57 -7.62 -3.14 4.81
C GLY A 57 -8.47 -3.75 5.94
N VAL A 58 -9.43 -3.00 6.48
CA VAL A 58 -10.40 -3.48 7.47
C VAL A 58 -11.61 -4.05 6.74
N TYR A 59 -11.60 -5.37 6.54
CA TYR A 59 -12.65 -6.09 5.81
C TYR A 59 -13.70 -6.76 6.70
N TRP A 60 -13.71 -6.45 8.00
CA TRP A 60 -14.71 -6.94 8.94
C TRP A 60 -15.62 -5.78 9.37
N LYS A 61 -16.65 -5.55 8.57
CA LYS A 61 -17.95 -5.01 8.99
C LYS A 61 -19.04 -5.88 8.38
#